data_AF-A0A925X8N2-F1
#
_entry.id   AF-A0A925X8N2-F1
#
_cell.length_a   1.000
_cell.length_b   1.000
_cell.length_c   1.000
_cell.angle_alpha   90.00
_cell.angle_beta   90.00
_cell.angle_gamma   90.00
#
_symmetry.space_group_name_H-M   'P 1'
#
loop_
_entity.id
_entity.type
_entity.pdbx_description
1 polymer ?
#
loop_
_entity_poly.entity_id
_entity_poly.type
_entity_poly.pdbx_seq_one_letter_code
_entity_poly.pdbx_strand_id
1 'polypeptide(L)'
;MKLSVISQYLPELNVMIKLLRFKHWQLFGLLFVVPMIFQSLAMLSILETGKPTIMLVVFPIMMLLYVGILFGWLYELGTNLYEKLPETVNMNLGKFKTCIFIPVAYILLILIFLLGMAFQISVDPNPLVFILLIPIHVFSMFCIFYCLYFNAKALKAVEWQKNVNFSDYSGEFFLLWFFPFGIWILQPRINKLFDDNG
;
A
#
# COMPACT_ATOMS: atom_id res chain seq x y z
N MET A 1 5.53 -28.28 -4.27
CA MET A 1 5.09 -28.89 -2.99
C MET A 1 5.84 -28.15 -1.86
N LYS A 2 5.34 -27.09 -1.20
CA LYS A 2 4.05 -26.91 -0.54
C LYS A 2 3.73 -25.41 -0.31
N LEU A 3 3.40 -24.61 -1.34
CA LEU A 3 2.60 -23.41 -1.10
C LEU A 3 1.14 -23.81 -0.80
N SER A 4 0.65 -24.82 -1.51
CA SER A 4 -0.70 -25.39 -1.31
C SER A 4 -0.92 -25.98 0.09
N VAL A 5 0.07 -26.65 0.68
CA VAL A 5 -0.11 -27.29 1.99
C VAL A 5 0.08 -26.31 3.13
N ILE A 6 0.94 -25.28 3.01
CA ILE A 6 1.05 -24.23 4.04
C ILE A 6 -0.24 -23.41 4.11
N SER A 7 -0.90 -23.16 2.96
CA SER A 7 -2.20 -22.48 2.90
C SER A 7 -3.34 -23.21 3.64
N GLN A 8 -3.19 -24.53 3.84
CA GLN A 8 -4.16 -25.36 4.56
C GLN A 8 -4.08 -25.18 6.09
N TYR A 9 -2.93 -24.75 6.64
CA TYR A 9 -2.70 -24.62 8.08
C TYR A 9 -2.69 -23.17 8.58
N LEU A 10 -2.63 -22.17 7.68
CA LEU A 10 -2.65 -20.75 8.03
C LEU A 10 -3.71 -20.02 7.18
N PRO A 11 -4.96 -19.91 7.66
CA PRO A 11 -6.05 -19.29 6.90
C PRO A 11 -5.79 -17.81 6.58
N GLU A 12 -4.98 -17.10 7.37
CA GLU A 12 -4.59 -15.71 7.11
C GLU A 12 -3.72 -15.56 5.85
N LEU A 13 -2.85 -16.54 5.58
CA LEU A 13 -2.06 -16.60 4.33
C LEU A 13 -2.99 -16.71 3.09
N ASN A 14 -4.13 -17.37 3.25
CA ASN A 14 -5.10 -17.60 2.19
C ASN A 14 -5.97 -16.36 1.88
N VAL A 15 -6.08 -15.41 2.81
CA VAL A 15 -6.71 -14.09 2.57
C VAL A 15 -5.76 -13.16 1.85
N MET A 16 -4.47 -13.19 2.21
CA MET A 16 -3.48 -12.28 1.65
C MET A 16 -3.09 -12.62 0.20
N ILE A 17 -2.97 -13.92 -0.13
CA ILE A 17 -2.76 -14.39 -1.52
C ILE A 17 -3.89 -13.95 -2.47
N LYS A 18 -5.11 -13.74 -1.95
CA LYS A 18 -6.26 -13.30 -2.78
C LYS A 18 -6.10 -11.88 -3.32
N LEU A 19 -5.36 -10.98 -2.65
CA LEU A 19 -5.17 -9.60 -3.13
C LEU A 19 -4.43 -9.56 -4.47
N LEU A 20 -3.44 -10.45 -4.65
CA LEU A 20 -2.70 -10.56 -5.90
C LEU A 20 -3.53 -11.14 -7.05
N ARG A 21 -4.65 -11.80 -6.75
CA ARG A 21 -5.57 -12.38 -7.73
C ARG A 21 -6.71 -11.46 -8.13
N PHE A 22 -6.79 -10.27 -7.54
CA PHE A 22 -7.83 -9.31 -7.90
C PHE A 22 -7.70 -8.89 -9.36
N LYS A 23 -8.84 -8.65 -10.00
CA LYS A 23 -8.84 -7.97 -11.30
C LYS A 23 -8.43 -6.50 -11.07
N HIS A 24 -7.71 -5.93 -12.02
CA HIS A 24 -7.28 -4.52 -11.98
C HIS A 24 -8.43 -3.56 -11.63
N TRP A 25 -9.62 -3.78 -12.19
CA TRP A 25 -10.79 -2.93 -11.90
C TRP A 25 -11.32 -3.08 -10.47
N GLN A 26 -11.18 -4.25 -9.84
CA GLN A 26 -11.59 -4.46 -8.44
C GLN A 26 -10.65 -3.69 -7.51
N LEU A 27 -9.34 -3.80 -7.74
CA LEU A 27 -8.34 -3.09 -6.95
C LEU A 27 -8.44 -1.57 -7.16
N PHE A 28 -8.67 -1.12 -8.40
CA PHE A 28 -8.96 0.27 -8.73
C PHE A 28 -10.22 0.79 -8.02
N GLY A 29 -11.32 0.05 -8.12
CA GLY A 29 -12.59 0.43 -7.49
C GLY A 29 -12.44 0.57 -5.98
N LEU A 30 -11.75 -0.37 -5.35
CA LEU A 30 -11.57 -0.40 -3.91
C LEU A 30 -10.62 0.69 -3.40
N LEU A 31 -9.50 0.95 -4.09
CA LEU A 31 -8.50 1.93 -3.68
C LEU A 31 -8.83 3.37 -4.11
N PHE A 32 -9.64 3.57 -5.14
CA PHE A 32 -9.90 4.90 -5.69
C PHE A 32 -11.38 5.28 -5.67
N VAL A 33 -12.24 4.48 -6.31
CA VAL A 33 -13.66 4.83 -6.51
C VAL A 33 -14.41 4.88 -5.18
N VAL A 34 -14.23 3.88 -4.32
CA VAL A 34 -14.89 3.81 -3.01
C VAL A 34 -14.48 5.00 -2.12
N PRO A 35 -13.18 5.27 -1.86
CA PRO A 35 -12.75 6.48 -1.16
C PRO A 35 -13.32 7.78 -1.74
N MET A 36 -13.31 7.93 -3.06
CA MET A 36 -13.80 9.13 -3.73
C MET A 36 -15.30 9.36 -3.48
N ILE A 37 -16.13 8.32 -3.62
CA ILE A 37 -17.58 8.41 -3.36
C ILE A 37 -17.85 8.80 -1.91
N PHE A 38 -17.24 8.11 -0.95
CA PHE A 38 -17.45 8.40 0.48
C PHE A 38 -16.99 9.82 0.86
N GLN A 39 -15.87 10.29 0.30
CA GLN A 39 -15.41 11.66 0.52
C GLN A 39 -16.35 12.70 -0.12
N SER A 40 -16.86 12.45 -1.33
CA SER A 40 -17.85 13.33 -1.95
C SER A 40 -19.15 13.39 -1.16
N LEU A 41 -19.65 12.26 -0.66
CA LEU A 41 -20.84 12.21 0.20
C LEU A 41 -20.61 12.95 1.53
N ALA A 42 -19.42 12.82 2.13
CA ALA A 42 -19.06 13.59 3.31
C ALA A 42 -19.04 15.10 3.03
N MET A 43 -18.50 15.52 1.89
CA MET A 43 -18.50 16.92 1.48
C MET A 43 -19.92 17.46 1.29
N LEU A 44 -20.81 16.74 0.61
CA LEU A 44 -22.23 17.11 0.47
C LEU A 44 -22.91 17.25 1.84
N SER A 45 -22.66 16.30 2.75
CA SER A 45 -23.20 16.34 4.10
C SER A 45 -22.73 17.57 4.89
N ILE A 46 -21.50 18.05 4.65
CA ILE A 46 -20.98 19.27 5.27
C ILE A 46 -21.68 20.50 4.70
N LEU A 47 -21.94 20.55 3.40
CA LEU A 47 -22.68 21.65 2.77
C LEU A 47 -24.11 21.76 3.31
N GLU A 48 -24.76 20.62 3.57
CA GLU A 48 -26.12 20.59 4.13
C GLU A 48 -26.16 20.91 5.63
N THR A 49 -25.21 20.38 6.42
CA THR A 49 -25.27 20.45 7.89
C THR A 49 -24.41 21.54 8.52
N GLY A 50 -23.43 22.08 7.78
CA GLY A 50 -22.42 23.01 8.29
C GLY A 50 -21.42 22.41 9.29
N LYS A 51 -21.37 21.08 9.46
CA LYS A 51 -20.53 20.41 10.48
C LYS A 51 -19.22 19.86 9.91
N PRO A 52 -18.07 20.56 10.05
CA PRO A 52 -16.79 20.09 9.51
C PRO A 52 -16.26 18.81 10.18
N THR A 53 -16.76 18.47 11.37
CA THR A 53 -16.40 17.24 12.11
C THR A 53 -16.71 15.97 11.32
N ILE A 54 -17.66 16.00 10.39
CA ILE A 54 -17.96 14.87 9.49
C ILE A 54 -16.72 14.48 8.68
N MET A 55 -15.99 15.46 8.14
CA MET A 55 -14.74 15.20 7.40
C MET A 55 -13.68 14.57 8.30
N LEU A 56 -13.55 15.07 9.53
CA LEU A 56 -12.56 14.60 10.50
C LEU A 56 -12.79 13.16 10.96
N VAL A 57 -14.00 12.62 10.81
CA VAL A 57 -14.33 11.21 11.10
C VAL A 57 -14.24 10.35 9.84
N VAL A 58 -14.83 10.79 8.72
CA VAL A 58 -14.87 9.99 7.49
C VAL A 58 -13.47 9.83 6.89
N PHE A 59 -12.66 10.90 6.89
CA PHE A 59 -11.33 10.86 6.28
C PHE A 59 -10.42 9.79 6.92
N PRO A 60 -10.25 9.72 8.26
CA PRO A 60 -9.43 8.68 8.86
C PRO A 60 -9.91 7.25 8.59
N ILE A 61 -11.22 7.02 8.57
CA ILE A 61 -11.78 5.70 8.26
C ILE A 61 -11.43 5.29 6.82
N MET A 62 -11.63 6.20 5.86
CA MET A 62 -11.30 5.92 4.46
C MET A 62 -9.79 5.78 4.24
N MET A 63 -8.97 6.56 4.94
CA MET A 63 -7.51 6.44 4.89
C MET A 63 -7.03 5.11 5.48
N LEU A 64 -7.64 4.63 6.57
CA LEU A 64 -7.30 3.33 7.16
C LEU A 64 -7.57 2.20 6.17
N LEU A 65 -8.73 2.24 5.49
CA LEU A 65 -9.06 1.28 4.44
C LEU A 65 -8.04 1.34 3.30
N TYR A 66 -7.76 2.54 2.78
CA TYR A 66 -6.80 2.76 1.70
C TYR A 66 -5.39 2.24 2.04
N VAL A 67 -4.86 2.61 3.20
CA VAL A 67 -3.53 2.20 3.67
C VAL A 67 -3.47 0.69 3.86
N GLY A 68 -4.49 0.09 4.49
CA GLY A 68 -4.54 -1.36 4.70
C GLY A 68 -4.47 -2.13 3.39
N ILE A 69 -5.23 -1.71 2.38
CA ILE A 69 -5.24 -2.37 1.08
C ILE A 69 -3.96 -2.08 0.28
N LEU A 70 -3.51 -0.82 0.22
CA LEU A 70 -2.34 -0.44 -0.58
C LEU A 70 -1.06 -1.08 -0.03
N PHE A 71 -0.79 -0.93 1.27
CA PHE A 71 0.41 -1.52 1.87
C PHE A 71 0.29 -3.03 2.02
N GLY A 72 -0.91 -3.56 2.22
CA GLY A 72 -1.15 -5.00 2.13
C GLY A 72 -0.82 -5.56 0.74
N TRP A 73 -1.28 -4.89 -0.32
CA TRP A 73 -0.98 -5.26 -1.70
C TRP A 73 0.53 -5.15 -2.02
N LEU A 74 1.19 -4.06 -1.61
CA LEU A 74 2.64 -3.90 -1.79
C LEU A 74 3.43 -4.96 -1.02
N TYR A 75 3.01 -5.28 0.20
CA TYR A 75 3.64 -6.30 1.03
C TYR A 75 3.55 -7.66 0.35
N GLU A 76 2.34 -8.06 -0.04
CA GLU A 76 2.10 -9.33 -0.70
C GLU A 76 2.85 -9.44 -2.02
N LEU A 77 2.84 -8.39 -2.82
CA LEU A 77 3.56 -8.38 -4.09
C LEU A 77 5.06 -8.60 -3.84
N GLY A 78 5.65 -7.87 -2.89
CA GLY A 78 7.08 -7.95 -2.61
C GLY A 78 7.50 -9.30 -2.04
N THR A 79 6.75 -9.85 -1.08
CA THR A 79 7.07 -11.16 -0.48
C THR A 79 6.94 -12.29 -1.49
N ASN A 80 5.84 -12.33 -2.26
CA ASN A 80 5.60 -13.40 -3.23
C ASN A 80 6.54 -13.31 -4.45
N LEU A 81 6.91 -12.09 -4.88
CA LEU A 81 7.93 -11.93 -5.92
C LEU A 81 9.32 -12.33 -5.42
N TYR A 82 9.64 -12.03 -4.16
CA TYR A 82 10.93 -12.40 -3.57
C TYR A 82 11.17 -13.93 -3.62
N GLU A 83 10.14 -14.73 -3.36
CA GLU A 83 10.20 -16.19 -3.45
C GLU A 83 10.42 -16.72 -4.88
N LYS A 84 10.09 -15.91 -5.90
CA LYS A 84 10.24 -16.25 -7.32
C LYS A 84 11.49 -15.63 -7.95
N LEU A 85 12.33 -14.93 -7.18
CA LEU A 85 13.53 -14.27 -7.69
C LEU A 85 14.54 -15.31 -8.22
N PRO A 86 15.20 -15.03 -9.35
CA PRO A 86 16.32 -15.84 -9.82
C PRO A 86 17.51 -15.71 -8.85
N GLU A 87 18.32 -16.76 -8.73
CA GLU A 87 19.49 -16.80 -7.83
C GLU A 87 20.52 -15.68 -8.08
N THR A 88 20.51 -15.11 -9.29
CA THR A 88 21.38 -13.99 -9.67
C THR A 88 20.99 -12.65 -9.04
N VAL A 89 19.83 -12.57 -8.37
CA VAL A 89 19.27 -11.33 -7.82
C VAL A 89 19.25 -11.36 -6.29
N ASN A 90 20.12 -10.57 -5.69
CA ASN A 90 20.18 -10.39 -4.25
C ASN A 90 19.40 -9.15 -3.82
N MET A 91 18.36 -9.35 -3.01
CA MET A 91 17.54 -8.29 -2.42
C MET A 91 17.32 -8.57 -0.93
N ASN A 92 17.12 -7.53 -0.12
CA ASN A 92 16.97 -7.67 1.32
C ASN A 92 15.48 -7.62 1.71
N LEU A 93 14.87 -8.80 1.89
CA LEU A 93 13.46 -8.91 2.28
C LEU A 93 13.20 -8.32 3.69
N GLY A 94 14.14 -8.47 4.62
CA GLY A 94 14.01 -7.92 5.97
C GLY A 94 13.89 -6.40 5.96
N LYS A 95 14.78 -5.72 5.23
CA LYS A 95 14.74 -4.27 5.04
C LYS A 95 13.44 -3.82 4.39
N PHE A 96 12.94 -4.56 3.40
CA PHE A 96 11.64 -4.30 2.78
C PHE A 96 10.48 -4.38 3.77
N LYS A 97 10.40 -5.45 4.56
CA LYS A 97 9.35 -5.61 5.58
C LYS A 97 9.39 -4.48 6.61
N THR A 98 10.59 -4.09 7.07
CA THR A 98 10.76 -2.95 7.98
C THR A 98 10.31 -1.63 7.33
N CYS A 99 10.70 -1.38 6.08
CA CYS A 99 10.30 -0.18 5.35
C CYS A 99 8.80 -0.12 5.04
N ILE A 100 8.08 -1.24 4.93
CA ILE A 100 6.61 -1.22 4.82
C ILE A 100 5.96 -0.82 6.14
N PHE A 101 6.48 -1.32 7.26
CA PHE A 101 5.86 -1.09 8.57
C PHE A 101 5.95 0.36 9.04
N ILE A 102 7.06 1.05 8.76
CA ILE A 102 7.30 2.43 9.20
C ILE A 102 6.22 3.42 8.70
N PRO A 103 5.89 3.48 7.39
CA PRO A 103 4.79 4.31 6.91
C PRO A 103 3.42 3.95 7.47
N VAL A 104 3.12 2.66 7.63
CA VAL A 104 1.85 2.22 8.22
C VAL A 104 1.72 2.76 9.65
N ALA A 105 2.73 2.54 10.50
CA ALA A 105 2.73 3.04 11.86
C ALA A 105 2.64 4.58 11.92
N TYR A 106 3.39 5.28 11.06
CA TYR A 106 3.35 6.74 10.96
C TYR A 106 1.95 7.26 10.58
N ILE A 107 1.31 6.66 9.57
CA ILE A 107 -0.03 7.07 9.15
C ILE A 107 -1.06 6.77 10.25
N LEU A 108 -0.99 5.60 10.90
CA LEU A 108 -1.89 5.26 12.01
C LEU A 108 -1.81 6.29 13.15
N LEU A 109 -0.61 6.76 13.50
CA LEU A 109 -0.43 7.83 14.50
C LEU A 109 -1.13 9.14 14.07
N ILE A 110 -1.02 9.52 12.80
CA ILE A 110 -1.74 10.69 12.26
C ILE A 110 -3.25 10.47 12.34
N LEU A 111 -3.74 9.28 12.00
CA LEU A 111 -5.18 9.00 12.03
C LEU A 111 -5.75 9.08 13.45
N ILE A 112 -5.02 8.57 14.45
CA ILE A 112 -5.38 8.68 15.86
C ILE A 112 -5.43 10.16 16.28
N PHE A 113 -4.44 10.95 15.88
CA PHE A 113 -4.42 12.39 16.15
C PHE A 113 -5.63 13.12 15.54
N LEU A 114 -5.95 12.85 14.27
CA LEU A 114 -7.10 13.44 13.58
C LEU A 114 -8.44 13.07 14.25
N LEU A 115 -8.61 11.80 14.63
CA LEU A 115 -9.80 11.35 15.36
C LEU A 115 -9.89 11.99 16.75
N GLY A 116 -8.78 12.14 17.46
CA GLY A 116 -8.74 12.83 18.75
C GLY A 116 -9.26 14.27 18.67
N MET A 117 -8.87 15.00 17.62
CA MET A 117 -9.42 16.34 17.35
C MET A 117 -10.93 16.29 17.04
N ALA A 118 -11.38 15.30 16.27
CA ALA A 118 -12.81 15.14 15.94
C ALA A 118 -13.69 14.95 17.19
N PHE A 119 -13.18 14.22 18.19
CA PHE A 119 -13.86 13.94 19.45
C PHE A 119 -13.58 14.97 20.56
N GLN A 120 -12.93 16.09 20.23
CA GLN A 120 -12.57 17.14 21.19
C GLN A 120 -11.78 16.61 22.41
N ILE A 121 -11.02 15.53 22.22
CA ILE A 121 -10.00 15.13 23.18
C ILE A 121 -8.99 16.27 23.20
N SER A 122 -8.64 16.79 24.38
CA SER A 122 -7.78 17.97 24.56
C SER A 122 -6.38 17.72 23.98
N VAL A 123 -6.22 17.98 22.68
CA VAL A 123 -4.97 17.87 21.95
C VAL A 123 -4.55 19.29 21.61
N ASP A 124 -3.81 19.92 22.53
CA ASP A 124 -3.27 21.25 22.30
C ASP A 124 -2.20 21.19 21.20
N PRO A 125 -2.36 21.92 20.08
CA PRO A 125 -1.38 21.91 19.00
C PRO A 125 -0.07 22.54 19.48
N ASN A 126 0.94 21.72 19.76
CA ASN A 126 2.27 22.19 20.13
C ASN A 126 3.16 22.33 18.88
N PRO A 127 3.67 23.53 18.55
CA PRO A 127 4.56 23.74 17.41
C PRO A 127 5.78 22.80 17.37
N LEU A 128 6.30 22.38 18.53
CA LEU A 128 7.41 21.43 18.63
C LEU A 128 7.06 20.05 18.06
N VAL A 129 5.80 19.61 18.20
CA VAL A 129 5.33 18.34 17.63
C VAL A 129 5.40 18.39 16.11
N PHE A 130 5.02 19.52 15.49
CA PHE A 130 5.11 19.69 14.04
C PHE A 130 6.55 19.64 13.53
N ILE A 131 7.50 20.28 14.24
CA ILE A 131 8.93 20.22 13.88
C ILE A 131 9.46 18.79 13.93
N LEU A 132 9.05 18.00 14.93
CA LEU A 132 9.45 16.60 15.05
C LEU A 132 8.77 15.69 14.01
N LEU A 133 7.55 16.01 13.57
CA LEU A 133 6.83 15.23 12.57
C LEU A 133 7.44 15.32 11.17
N ILE A 134 8.07 16.45 10.80
CA ILE A 134 8.69 16.64 9.48
C ILE A 134 9.77 15.58 9.17
N PRO A 135 10.81 15.36 10.01
CA PRO A 135 11.83 14.36 9.70
C PRO A 135 11.25 12.93 9.69
N ILE A 136 10.27 12.63 10.56
CA ILE A 136 9.57 11.34 10.55
C ILE A 136 8.81 11.15 9.24
N HIS A 137 8.14 12.21 8.75
CA HIS A 137 7.42 12.21 7.49
C HIS A 137 8.36 11.93 6.31
N VAL A 138 9.48 12.66 6.24
CA VAL A 138 10.48 12.49 5.16
C VAL A 138 11.09 11.08 5.20
N PHE A 139 11.38 10.55 6.39
CA PHE A 139 11.86 9.18 6.52
C PHE A 139 10.80 8.13 6.12
N SER A 140 9.53 8.38 6.44
CA SER A 140 8.41 7.57 5.97
C SER A 140 8.31 7.57 4.44
N MET A 141 8.41 8.74 3.80
CA MET A 141 8.46 8.85 2.33
C MET A 141 9.62 8.05 1.73
N PHE A 142 10.81 8.16 2.32
CA PHE A 142 11.96 7.35 1.91
C PHE A 142 11.67 5.85 1.96
N CYS A 143 11.02 5.38 3.04
CA CYS A 143 10.63 3.98 3.17
C CYS A 143 9.61 3.56 2.11
N ILE A 144 8.63 4.41 1.78
CA ILE A 144 7.69 4.16 0.68
C ILE A 144 8.44 4.00 -0.64
N PHE A 145 9.34 4.92 -0.99
CA PHE A 145 10.14 4.84 -2.21
C PHE A 145 11.01 3.57 -2.25
N TYR A 146 11.56 3.13 -1.12
CA TYR A 146 12.26 1.86 -1.04
C TYR A 146 11.34 0.67 -1.35
N CYS A 147 10.09 0.68 -0.86
CA CYS A 147 9.11 -0.37 -1.14
C CYS A 147 8.69 -0.38 -2.62
N LEU A 148 8.56 0.79 -3.25
CA LEU A 148 8.30 0.91 -4.69
C LEU A 148 9.47 0.37 -5.51
N TYR A 149 10.70 0.75 -5.15
CA TYR A 149 11.93 0.21 -5.75
C TYR A 149 11.98 -1.31 -5.65
N PHE A 150 11.72 -1.84 -4.45
CA PHE A 150 11.79 -3.27 -4.19
C PHE A 150 10.81 -4.04 -5.08
N ASN A 151 9.54 -3.61 -5.10
CA ASN A 151 8.50 -4.25 -5.90
C ASN A 151 8.75 -4.13 -7.41
N ALA A 152 9.13 -2.94 -7.91
CA ALA A 152 9.41 -2.73 -9.32
C ALA A 152 10.57 -3.61 -9.81
N LYS A 153 11.69 -3.59 -9.07
CA LYS A 153 12.87 -4.39 -9.39
C LYS A 153 12.55 -5.88 -9.32
N ALA A 154 11.88 -6.33 -8.26
CA ALA A 154 11.54 -7.74 -8.09
C ALA A 154 10.59 -8.21 -9.20
N LEU A 155 9.58 -7.42 -9.56
CA LEU A 155 8.64 -7.77 -10.62
C LEU A 155 9.38 -7.98 -11.95
N LYS A 156 10.25 -7.03 -12.30
CA LYS A 156 11.01 -7.12 -13.56
C LYS A 156 12.02 -8.27 -13.57
N ALA A 157 12.70 -8.49 -12.45
CA ALA A 157 13.64 -9.59 -12.29
C ALA A 157 12.96 -10.95 -12.42
N VAL A 158 11.75 -11.11 -11.85
CA VAL A 158 10.95 -12.33 -11.97
C VAL A 158 10.46 -12.52 -13.41
N GLU A 159 9.99 -11.49 -14.09
CA GLU A 159 9.55 -11.61 -15.48
C GLU A 159 10.69 -11.99 -16.43
N TRP A 160 11.90 -11.48 -16.19
CA TRP A 160 13.05 -11.71 -17.08
C TRP A 160 13.98 -12.84 -16.63
N GLN A 161 13.76 -13.38 -15.43
CA GLN A 161 14.59 -14.43 -14.83
C GLN A 161 16.09 -14.08 -14.82
N LYS A 162 16.42 -12.79 -14.68
CA LYS A 162 17.79 -12.28 -14.60
C LYS A 162 17.86 -11.01 -13.75
N ASN A 163 19.07 -10.62 -13.38
CA ASN A 163 19.30 -9.32 -12.75
C ASN A 163 19.02 -8.17 -13.72
N VAL A 164 18.51 -7.07 -13.17
CA VAL A 164 18.00 -5.91 -13.90
C VAL A 164 18.56 -4.61 -13.33
N ASN A 165 18.84 -3.67 -14.23
CA ASN A 165 19.30 -2.32 -13.90
C ASN A 165 18.10 -1.39 -13.72
N PHE A 166 18.32 -0.20 -13.12
CA PHE A 166 17.24 0.76 -12.88
C PHE A 166 16.49 1.17 -14.16
N SER A 167 17.20 1.32 -15.28
CA SER A 167 16.58 1.58 -16.59
C SER A 167 15.51 0.54 -16.95
N ASP A 168 15.74 -0.72 -16.60
CA ASP A 168 14.90 -1.85 -17.00
C ASP A 168 13.57 -1.89 -16.24
N TYR A 169 13.54 -1.40 -15.00
CA TYR A 169 12.33 -1.40 -14.14
C TYR A 169 11.80 -0.01 -13.76
N SER A 170 12.40 1.06 -14.28
CA SER A 170 11.98 2.44 -14.00
C SER A 170 10.51 2.70 -14.35
N GLY A 171 10.02 2.11 -15.45
CA GLY A 171 8.62 2.17 -15.84
C GLY A 171 7.71 1.57 -14.77
N GLU A 172 8.02 0.38 -14.28
CA GLU A 172 7.29 -0.28 -13.20
C GLU A 172 7.31 0.54 -11.90
N PHE A 173 8.44 1.16 -11.59
CA PHE A 173 8.57 2.04 -10.42
C PHE A 173 7.61 3.25 -10.52
N PHE A 174 7.60 3.95 -11.65
CA PHE A 174 6.69 5.08 -11.86
C PHE A 174 5.23 4.67 -11.98
N LEU A 175 4.94 3.49 -12.52
CA LEU A 175 3.58 2.95 -12.52
C LEU A 175 3.10 2.67 -11.09
N LEU A 176 3.94 2.08 -10.24
CA LEU A 176 3.60 1.89 -8.82
C LEU A 176 3.46 3.23 -8.07
N TRP A 177 4.28 4.23 -8.41
CA TRP A 177 4.24 5.55 -7.77
C TRP A 177 3.02 6.38 -8.20
N PHE A 178 2.76 6.50 -9.50
CA PHE A 178 1.65 7.27 -10.07
C PHE A 178 0.36 6.46 -10.13
N PHE A 179 -0.09 6.06 -8.94
CA PHE A 179 -1.41 5.50 -8.72
C PHE A 179 -2.51 6.49 -9.17
N PRO A 180 -3.63 6.05 -9.78
CA PRO A 180 -4.10 4.67 -9.95
C PRO A 180 -3.76 4.00 -11.29
N PHE A 181 -3.17 4.73 -12.24
CA PHE A 181 -2.96 4.24 -13.61
C PHE A 181 -2.07 3.00 -13.66
N GLY A 182 -1.11 2.89 -12.74
CA GLY A 182 -0.25 1.72 -12.61
C GLY A 182 -0.99 0.39 -12.44
N ILE A 183 -2.11 0.36 -11.70
CA ILE A 183 -2.86 -0.88 -11.48
C ILE A 183 -3.29 -1.51 -12.79
N TRP A 184 -3.81 -0.70 -13.72
CA TRP A 184 -4.36 -1.20 -14.98
C TRP A 184 -3.31 -1.90 -15.83
N ILE A 185 -2.05 -1.51 -15.71
CA ILE A 185 -0.93 -2.08 -16.46
C ILE A 185 -0.24 -3.20 -15.67
N LEU A 186 0.01 -3.00 -14.39
CA LEU A 186 0.77 -3.92 -13.55
C LEU A 186 -0.06 -5.12 -13.09
N GLN A 187 -1.31 -4.90 -12.67
CA GLN A 187 -2.11 -5.98 -12.08
C GLN A 187 -2.36 -7.14 -13.06
N PRO A 188 -2.67 -6.93 -14.36
CA PRO A 188 -2.79 -8.05 -15.30
C PRO A 188 -1.49 -8.85 -15.47
N ARG A 189 -0.32 -8.20 -15.37
CA ARG A 189 0.99 -8.86 -15.43
C ARG A 189 1.24 -9.68 -14.16
N ILE A 190 0.91 -9.11 -13.00
CA ILE A 190 0.99 -9.78 -11.70
C ILE A 190 0.09 -11.02 -11.69
N ASN A 191 -1.16 -10.92 -12.14
CA ASN A 191 -2.08 -12.06 -12.19
C ASN A 191 -1.49 -13.22 -13.02
N LYS A 192 -0.86 -12.95 -14.16
CA LYS A 192 -0.21 -13.99 -14.98
C LYS A 192 0.93 -14.73 -14.26
N LEU A 193 1.62 -14.08 -13.32
CA LEU A 193 2.71 -14.69 -12.55
C LEU A 193 2.21 -15.58 -11.39
N PHE A 194 0.95 -15.40 -10.99
CA PHE A 194 0.35 -16.03 -9.79
C PHE A 194 -0.95 -16.81 -10.09
N ASP A 195 -1.37 -16.91 -11.35
CA ASP A 195 -2.43 -17.80 -11.78
C ASP A 195 -1.90 -19.24 -11.85
N ASP A 196 -2.48 -20.12 -11.04
CA ASP A 196 -2.12 -21.55 -10.91
C ASP A 196 -2.66 -22.43 -12.06
N ASN A 197 -2.88 -21.89 -13.27
CA ASN A 197 -3.31 -22.68 -14.44
C ASN A 197 -2.15 -22.96 -15.40
N GLY A 198 -1.14 -23.67 -14.87
CA GLY A 198 -0.26 -24.55 -15.63
C GLY A 198 -0.46 -25.98 -15.14
#